data_AF-A0AAV5DST2-F1
#
_entry.id   AF-A0AAV5DST2-F1
#
_cell.length_a   1.000
_cell.length_b   1.000
_cell.length_c   1.000
_cell.angle_alpha   90.00
_cell.angle_beta   90.00
_cell.angle_gamma   90.00
#
_symmetry.space_group_name_H-M   'P 1'
#
loop_
_entity.id
_entity.type
_entity.pdbx_description
1 polymer ?
#
loop_
_entity_poly.entity_id
_entity_poly.type
_entity_poly.pdbx_seq_one_letter_code
_entity_poly.pdbx_strand_id
1 'polypeptide(L)' 'MTSDTSGELTDKGLNSLIILGAWVLWNHRNRCVFDRISPILPAILVQAEEERYLWELAGAKGVSFLTAPLPVE' A
#
# COMPACT_ATOMS: atom_id res chain seq x y z
N MET A 1 23.24 14.33 12.02
CA MET A 1 21.97 14.07 12.74
C MET A 1 20.84 13.92 11.72
N THR A 2 20.95 12.97 10.79
CA THR A 2 19.97 12.73 9.72
C THR A 2 19.73 11.24 9.44
N SER A 3 20.51 10.36 10.07
CA SER A 3 20.50 8.90 9.84
C SER A 3 19.31 8.19 10.49
N ASP A 4 18.77 8.70 11.61
CA ASP A 4 17.69 8.02 12.36
C ASP A 4 16.31 8.19 11.72
N THR A 5 16.09 9.29 11.00
CA THR A 5 14.78 9.64 10.44
C THR A 5 14.40 8.80 9.21
N SER A 6 15.38 8.41 8.38
CA SER A 6 15.14 7.60 7.19
C SER A 6 14.76 6.15 7.52
N GLY A 7 15.38 5.56 8.55
CA GLY A 7 15.02 4.22 9.03
C GLY A 7 13.59 4.19 9.60
N GLU A 8 13.26 5.17 10.44
CA GLU A 8 11.93 5.28 11.05
C GLU A 8 10.81 5.50 10.02
N LEU A 9 11.07 6.29 8.96
CA LEU A 9 10.13 6.49 7.85
C LEU A 9 9.93 5.22 7.02
N THR A 10 10.98 4.43 6.84
CA THR A 10 10.95 3.15 6.12
C THR A 10 10.09 2.13 6.86
N ASP A 11 10.29 1.98 8.18
CA ASP A 11 9.52 1.05 9.01
C ASP A 11 8.04 1.45 9.09
N LYS A 12 7.75 2.75 9.26
CA LYS A 12 6.37 3.28 9.26
C LYS A 12 5.70 3.12 7.90
N GLY A 13 6.44 3.34 6.81
CA GLY A 13 5.97 3.11 5.45
C GLY A 13 5.62 1.64 5.22
N LEU A 14 6.49 0.72 5.64
CA LEU A 14 6.30 -0.71 5.45
C LEU A 14 5.09 -1.22 6.25
N ASN A 15 4.96 -0.80 7.50
CA ASN A 15 3.80 -1.13 8.33
C ASN A 15 2.50 -0.63 7.69
N SER A 16 2.51 0.57 7.12
CA SER A 16 1.35 1.14 6.40
C SER A 16 0.99 0.31 5.17
N LEU A 17 1.98 -0.12 4.38
CA LEU A 17 1.77 -0.98 3.22
C LEU A 17 1.23 -2.36 3.61
N ILE A 18 1.70 -2.95 4.70
CA ILE A 18 1.20 -4.24 5.22
C ILE A 18 -0.28 -4.11 5.62
N ILE A 19 -0.63 -3.04 6.33
CA ILE A 19 -2.01 -2.76 6.73
C ILE A 19 -2.90 -2.57 5.50
N LEU A 20 -2.43 -1.79 4.52
CA LEU A 20 -3.12 -1.56 3.25
C LEU A 20 -3.39 -2.89 2.53
N GLY A 21 -2.36 -3.74 2.38
CA GLY A 21 -2.49 -5.04 1.75
C GLY A 21 -3.48 -5.97 2.46
N ALA A 22 -3.44 -6.01 3.79
CA ALA A 22 -4.38 -6.78 4.60
C ALA A 22 -5.83 -6.26 4.45
N TRP A 23 -6.01 -4.93 4.43
CA TRP A 23 -7.31 -4.29 4.27
C TRP A 23 -7.91 -4.55 2.88
N VAL A 24 -7.12 -4.41 1.81
CA VAL A 24 -7.57 -4.71 0.43
C VAL A 24 -7.95 -6.18 0.29
N LEU A 25 -7.16 -7.10 0.85
CA LEU A 25 -7.47 -8.54 0.83
C LEU A 25 -8.78 -8.85 1.57
N TRP A 26 -8.98 -8.24 2.74
CA TRP A 26 -10.22 -8.39 3.51
C TRP A 26 -11.43 -7.84 2.73
N ASN A 27 -11.30 -6.67 2.10
CA ASN A 27 -12.38 -6.08 1.31
C ASN A 27 -12.73 -6.94 0.07
N HIS A 28 -11.72 -7.43 -0.66
CA HIS A 28 -11.92 -8.32 -1.79
C HIS A 28 -12.59 -9.63 -1.38
N ARG A 29 -12.17 -10.23 -0.26
CA ARG A 29 -12.82 -11.41 0.32
C ARG A 29 -14.30 -11.15 0.63
N ASN A 30 -14.63 -10.00 1.20
CA ASN A 30 -16.01 -9.64 1.50
C ASN A 30 -16.84 -9.51 0.22
N ARG A 31 -16.31 -8.83 -0.81
CA ARG A 31 -16.98 -8.75 -2.11
C ARG A 31 -17.20 -10.12 -2.73
N CYS A 32 -16.25 -11.05 -2.61
CA CYS A 32 -16.44 -12.43 -3.08
C CYS A 32 -17.63 -13.12 -2.38
N VAL A 33 -17.81 -12.88 -1.08
CA VAL A 33 -18.91 -13.46 -0.29
C VAL A 33 -20.25 -12.78 -0.58
N PHE A 34 -20.28 -11.44 -0.61
CA PHE A 34 -21.53 -10.68 -0.69
C PHE A 34 -21.97 -10.42 -2.14
N ASP A 35 -21.04 -10.08 -3.03
CA ASP A 35 -21.31 -9.72 -4.43
C ASP A 35 -21.15 -10.92 -5.38
N ARG A 36 -20.77 -12.09 -4.84
CA ARG A 36 -20.51 -13.33 -5.60
C ARG A 36 -19.48 -13.18 -6.71
N ILE A 37 -18.53 -12.24 -6.55
CA ILE A 37 -17.40 -12.12 -7.48
C ILE A 37 -16.43 -13.28 -7.26
N SER A 38 -15.74 -13.68 -8.33
CA SER A 38 -14.69 -14.69 -8.24
C SER A 38 -13.42 -14.10 -7.61
N PRO A 39 -12.72 -14.82 -6.73
CA PRO A 39 -11.45 -14.37 -6.19
C PRO A 39 -10.39 -14.32 -7.31
N ILE A 40 -9.96 -13.11 -7.70
CA ILE A 40 -8.94 -12.91 -8.74
C ILE A 40 -7.82 -12.01 -8.23
N LEU A 41 -6.56 -12.48 -8.31
CA LEU A 41 -5.38 -11.73 -7.88
C LEU A 41 -5.20 -10.38 -8.61
N PRO A 42 -5.42 -10.27 -9.93
CA PRO A 42 -5.25 -8.98 -10.61
C PRO A 42 -6.14 -7.87 -10.06
N ALA A 43 -7.38 -8.17 -9.66
CA ALA A 43 -8.26 -7.16 -9.08
C ALA A 43 -7.78 -6.66 -7.71
N ILE A 44 -7.21 -7.55 -6.90
CA ILE A 44 -6.62 -7.20 -5.61
C ILE A 44 -5.42 -6.27 -5.82
N LEU A 45 -4.57 -6.56 -6.80
CA LEU A 45 -3.40 -5.74 -7.12
C LEU A 45 -3.79 -4.36 -7.63
N VAL A 46 -4.75 -4.27 -8.55
CA VAL A 46 -5.27 -2.98 -9.05
C VAL A 46 -5.86 -2.16 -7.91
N GLN A 47 -6.68 -2.76 -7.06
CA GLN A 47 -7.26 -2.07 -5.91
C GLN A 47 -6.18 -1.60 -4.91
N ALA A 48 -5.15 -2.41 -4.66
CA ALA A 48 -4.02 -2.01 -3.81
C ALA A 48 -3.22 -0.86 -4.43
N GLU A 49 -3.12 -0.80 -5.76
CA GLU A 49 -2.45 0.28 -6.48
C GLU A 49 -3.20 1.61 -6.35
N GLU A 50 -4.52 1.58 -6.58
CA GLU A 50 -5.40 2.72 -6.47
C GLU A 50 -5.40 3.30 -5.05
N GLU A 51 -5.53 2.44 -4.04
CA GLU A 51 -5.54 2.85 -2.63
C GLU A 51 -4.20 3.43 -2.18
N ARG A 52 -3.08 2.80 -2.60
CA ARG A 52 -1.75 3.34 -2.36
C ARG A 52 -1.62 4.75 -2.94
N TYR A 53 -2.03 4.95 -4.19
CA TYR A 53 -1.98 6.25 -4.85
C TYR A 53 -2.84 7.31 -4.12
N LEU A 54 -4.05 6.94 -3.68
CA LEU A 54 -4.91 7.83 -2.89
C LEU A 54 -4.27 8.22 -1.55
N TRP A 55 -3.57 7.29 -0.88
CA TRP A 55 -2.88 7.58 0.37
C TRP A 55 -1.66 8.48 0.17
N GLU A 56 -0.91 8.29 -0.93
CA GLU A 56 0.16 9.20 -1.33
C GLU A 56 -0.38 10.62 -1.55
N LEU A 57 -1.49 10.76 -2.28
CA LEU A 57 -2.17 12.06 -2.48
C LEU A 57 -2.69 12.68 -1.17
N ALA A 58 -3.12 11.85 -0.22
CA ALA A 58 -3.52 12.30 1.12
C ALA A 58 -2.34 12.68 2.03
N GLY A 59 -1.09 12.52 1.55
CA GLY A 59 0.11 12.94 2.26
C GLY A 59 0.76 11.84 3.10
N ALA A 60 0.52 10.55 2.81
CA ALA A 60 1.19 9.42 3.45
C ALA A 60 2.68 9.32 3.05
N LYS A 61 3.52 10.20 3.62
CA LYS A 61 4.95 10.36 3.27
C LYS A 61 5.79 9.08 3.37
N GLY A 62 5.45 8.17 4.28
CA GLY A 62 6.17 6.89 4.43
C GLY A 62 5.91 5.92 3.29
N VAL A 63 4.72 5.97 2.66
CA VAL A 63 4.39 5.17 1.48
C VAL A 63 5.14 5.72 0.27
N SER A 64 5.07 7.03 0.03
CA SER A 64 5.78 7.71 -1.06
C SER A 64 7.30 7.52 -1.01
N PHE A 65 7.88 7.43 0.19
CA PHE A 65 9.31 7.19 0.37
C PHE A 65 9.73 5.79 -0.10
N LEU A 66 8.86 4.79 0.08
CA LEU A 66 9.11 3.40 -0.34
C LEU A 66 8.82 3.15 -1.83
N THR A 67 7.92 3.92 -2.43
CA THR A 67 7.58 3.83 -3.87
C THR A 67 8.40 4.74 -4.76
N ALA A 68 9.24 5.61 -4.20
CA ALA A 68 10.13 6.46 -4.98
C ALA A 68 11.04 5.60 -5.88
N PRO A 69 11.15 5.91 -7.19
CA PRO A 69 12.09 5.25 -8.08
C PRO A 69 13.50 5.33 -7.50
N LEU A 70 14.23 4.21 -7.50
CA LEU A 70 15.64 4.22 -7.11
C LEU A 70 16.39 5.24 -8.00
N PRO A 71 17.33 6.03 -7.43
CA PRO A 71 18.17 6.90 -8.24
C PRO A 71 18.92 6.03 -9.24
N VAL A 72 18.69 6.27 -10.53
CA VAL A 72 19.51 5.67 -11.59
C VAL A 72 20.80 6.48 -11.63
N GLU A 73 21.93 5.85 -11.27
CA GLU A 73 23.28 6.42 -11.48
C GLU A 73 23.69 6.39 -12.96
#